data_AF-A0AAU9ZBS4-F1
#
_entry.id   AF-A0AAU9ZBS4-F1
#
_cell.length_a   1.000
_cell.length_b   1.000
_cell.length_c   1.000
_cell.angle_alpha   90.00
_cell.angle_beta   90.00
_cell.angle_gamma   90.00
#
_symmetry.space_group_name_H-M   'P 1'
#
loop_
_entity.id
_entity.type
_entity.pdbx_description
1 polymer ?
#
loop_
_entity_poly.entity_id
_entity_poly.type
_entity_poly.pdbx_seq_one_letter_code
_entity_poly.pdbx_strand_id
1 'polypeptide(L)'
;MGLAPLSSDNTPSLIAQLQNIAKKENCVRNVIDQRIHLFLKCCLVLGVQRSLTDLPGGLTLIEAELAELGQKFVSLTHHNQQVFGPYYTEILKPLLSPARP
;
A
#
# COMPACT_ATOMS: atom_id res chain seq x y z
N MET A 1 6.39 39.27 -5.10
CA MET A 1 7.84 38.96 -5.09
C MET A 1 8.04 37.71 -5.92
N GLY A 2 8.78 37.78 -7.02
CA GLY A 2 9.06 36.61 -7.88
C GLY A 2 10.26 35.83 -7.37
N LEU A 3 10.23 34.50 -7.51
CA LEU A 3 11.39 33.65 -7.26
C LEU A 3 12.45 33.90 -8.34
N ALA A 4 13.72 33.83 -7.96
CA ALA A 4 14.82 33.95 -8.92
C ALA A 4 14.81 32.77 -9.92
N PRO A 5 15.13 33.00 -11.21
CA PRO A 5 15.23 31.92 -12.19
C PRO A 5 16.36 30.96 -11.82
N LEU A 6 16.22 29.69 -12.22
CA LEU A 6 17.27 28.69 -12.05
C LEU A 6 18.52 29.10 -12.84
N SER A 7 19.69 28.91 -12.25
CA SER A 7 20.97 29.09 -12.94
C SER A 7 21.22 27.96 -13.94
N SER A 8 22.10 28.20 -14.91
CA SER A 8 22.61 27.17 -15.84
C SER A 8 23.19 25.97 -15.10
N ASP A 9 23.78 26.19 -13.92
CA ASP A 9 24.52 25.17 -13.18
C ASP A 9 23.57 24.31 -12.31
N ASN A 10 22.48 24.91 -11.82
CA ASN A 10 21.51 24.21 -10.98
C ASN A 10 20.44 23.46 -11.80
N THR A 11 20.21 23.86 -13.05
CA THR A 11 19.19 23.26 -13.91
C THR A 11 19.47 21.77 -14.19
N PRO A 12 20.68 21.34 -14.63
CA PRO A 12 21.00 19.93 -14.84
C PRO A 12 20.90 19.10 -13.56
N SER A 13 21.32 19.67 -12.42
CA SER A 13 21.24 19.01 -11.11
C SER A 13 19.79 18.72 -10.72
N LEU A 14 18.89 19.70 -10.87
CA LEU A 14 17.47 19.52 -10.58
C LEU A 14 16.83 18.46 -11.50
N ILE A 15 17.15 18.49 -12.80
CA ILE A 15 16.67 17.49 -13.76
C ILE A 15 17.13 16.09 -13.33
N ALA A 16 18.41 15.92 -12.97
CA ALA A 16 18.93 14.63 -12.52
C ALA A 16 18.26 14.13 -11.23
N GLN A 17 17.96 15.04 -10.29
CA GLN A 17 17.23 14.70 -9.06
C GLN A 17 15.79 14.27 -9.34
N LEU A 18 15.06 14.99 -10.19
CA LEU A 18 13.70 14.62 -10.59
C LEU A 18 13.67 13.27 -11.32
N GLN A 19 14.61 13.04 -12.23
CA GLN A 19 14.78 11.75 -12.90
C GLN A 19 15.11 10.64 -11.89
N ASN A 20 15.92 10.91 -10.86
CA ASN A 20 16.23 9.94 -9.82
C ASN A 20 14.99 9.55 -9.00
N ILE A 21 14.13 10.52 -8.63
CA ILE A 21 12.88 10.26 -7.90
C ILE A 21 11.93 9.38 -8.73
N ALA A 22 11.92 9.55 -10.06
CA ALA A 22 11.09 8.74 -10.95
C ALA A 22 11.59 7.30 -11.14
N LYS A 23 12.84 6.98 -10.75
CA LYS A 23 13.39 5.61 -10.87
C LYS A 23 12.66 4.65 -9.93
N LYS A 24 12.38 3.44 -10.41
CA LYS A 24 11.71 2.41 -9.59
C LYS A 24 12.58 1.98 -8.41
N GLU A 25 13.90 2.02 -8.60
CA GLU A 25 14.93 1.62 -7.64
C GLU A 25 15.20 2.68 -6.58
N ASN A 26 14.56 3.86 -6.68
CA ASN A 26 14.71 4.91 -5.68
C ASN A 26 14.30 4.39 -4.29
N CYS A 27 15.17 4.58 -3.30
CA CYS A 27 14.98 4.03 -1.96
C CYS A 27 13.73 4.60 -1.27
N VAL A 28 13.43 5.89 -1.47
CA VAL A 28 12.24 6.53 -0.89
C VAL A 28 10.97 5.94 -1.51
N ARG A 29 10.97 5.75 -2.84
CA ARG A 29 9.85 5.09 -3.55
C ARG A 29 9.60 3.68 -3.02
N ASN A 30 10.66 2.90 -2.81
CA ASN A 30 10.55 1.56 -2.23
C ASN A 30 10.00 1.57 -0.80
N VAL A 31 10.44 2.52 0.03
CA VAL A 31 9.91 2.67 1.40
C VAL A 31 8.43 3.06 1.40
N ILE A 32 8.02 3.97 0.51
CA ILE A 32 6.60 4.34 0.36
C ILE A 32 5.78 3.13 -0.07
N ASP A 33 6.24 2.39 -1.08
CA ASP A 33 5.58 1.18 -1.57
C ASP A 33 5.38 0.13 -0.45
N GLN A 34 6.43 -0.14 0.33
CA GLN A 34 6.36 -1.06 1.47
C GLN A 34 5.36 -0.59 2.54
N ARG A 35 5.31 0.71 2.83
CA ARG A 35 4.37 1.28 3.80
C ARG A 35 2.93 1.19 3.32
N ILE A 36 2.67 1.39 2.03
CA ILE A 36 1.33 1.21 1.43
C ILE A 36 0.91 -0.25 1.52
N HIS A 37 1.79 -1.20 1.18
CA HIS A 37 1.50 -2.63 1.33
C HIS A 37 1.23 -3.02 2.79
N LEU A 38 1.98 -2.47 3.75
CA LEU A 38 1.73 -2.67 5.16
C LEU A 38 0.36 -2.13 5.57
N PHE A 39 0.03 -0.90 5.16
CA PHE A 39 -1.28 -0.31 5.40
C PHE A 39 -2.42 -1.20 4.86
N LEU A 40 -2.31 -1.72 3.63
CA LEU A 40 -3.32 -2.60 3.05
C LEU A 40 -3.47 -3.92 3.82
N LYS A 41 -2.37 -4.50 4.32
CA LYS A 41 -2.41 -5.67 5.22
C LYS A 41 -3.11 -5.33 6.53
N CYS A 42 -2.82 -4.18 7.12
CA CYS A 42 -3.52 -3.70 8.32
C CYS A 42 -5.02 -3.52 8.06
N CYS A 43 -5.42 -3.01 6.90
CA CYS A 43 -6.84 -2.85 6.54
C CYS A 43 -7.60 -4.19 6.58
N LEU A 44 -6.96 -5.30 6.18
CA LEU A 44 -7.58 -6.63 6.24
C LEU A 44 -7.72 -7.17 7.66
N VAL A 45 -6.80 -6.81 8.57
CA VAL A 45 -6.75 -7.35 9.94
C VAL A 45 -7.53 -6.48 10.93
N LEU A 46 -7.38 -5.16 10.82
CA LEU A 46 -7.86 -4.16 11.78
C LEU A 46 -9.02 -3.32 11.24
N GLY A 47 -9.29 -3.38 9.93
CA GLY A 47 -10.21 -2.48 9.25
C GLY A 47 -9.56 -1.15 8.84
N VAL A 48 -10.19 -0.47 7.87
CA VAL A 48 -9.65 0.75 7.24
C VAL A 48 -9.50 1.89 8.25
N GLN A 49 -10.54 2.17 9.04
CA GLN A 49 -10.55 3.30 9.98
C GLN A 49 -9.45 3.19 11.04
N ARG A 50 -9.26 1.99 11.61
CA ARG A 50 -8.18 1.74 12.57
C ARG A 50 -6.81 1.87 11.91
N SER A 51 -6.66 1.38 10.69
CA SER A 51 -5.39 1.45 9.95
C SER A 51 -4.98 2.87 9.55
N LEU A 52 -5.96 3.77 9.33
CA LEU A 52 -5.71 5.19 9.08
C LEU A 52 -5.25 5.92 10.36
N THR A 53 -5.73 5.51 11.53
CA THR A 53 -5.31 6.11 12.81
C THR A 53 -3.83 5.85 13.10
N ASP A 54 -3.33 4.68 12.71
CA ASP A 54 -1.94 4.25 12.93
C ASP A 54 -1.06 4.46 11.66
N LEU A 55 -1.43 5.42 10.79
CA LEU A 55 -0.77 5.64 9.50
C LEU A 55 0.67 6.18 9.68
N PRO A 56 1.70 5.59 9.03
CA PRO A 56 3.05 6.13 9.07
C PRO A 56 3.13 7.55 8.50
N GLY A 57 3.77 8.48 9.21
CA GLY A 57 3.77 9.92 8.89
C GLY A 57 4.27 10.33 7.49
N GLY A 58 4.89 9.43 6.72
CA GLY A 58 5.24 9.66 5.31
C GLY A 58 4.09 9.44 4.31
N LEU A 59 2.92 9.01 4.79
CA LEU A 59 1.74 8.73 3.96
C LEU A 59 0.55 9.64 4.27
N THR A 60 0.63 10.49 5.31
CA THR A 60 -0.48 11.35 5.74
C THR A 60 -0.97 12.31 4.65
N LEU A 61 -0.09 12.73 3.73
CA LEU A 61 -0.47 13.60 2.63
C LEU A 61 -1.46 12.94 1.65
N ILE A 62 -1.47 11.60 1.58
CA ILE A 62 -2.32 10.81 0.68
C ILE A 62 -3.34 9.97 1.45
N GLU A 63 -3.71 10.41 2.66
CA GLU A 63 -4.60 9.67 3.55
C GLU A 63 -5.96 9.38 2.92
N ALA A 64 -6.54 10.35 2.22
CA ALA A 64 -7.85 10.20 1.57
C ALA A 64 -7.82 9.14 0.46
N GLU A 65 -6.77 9.16 -0.36
CA GLU A 65 -6.54 8.18 -1.42
C GLU A 65 -6.31 6.77 -0.84
N LEU A 66 -5.59 6.69 0.28
CA LEU A 66 -5.38 5.43 0.99
C LEU A 66 -6.67 4.91 1.63
N ALA A 67 -7.53 5.78 2.15
CA ALA A 67 -8.84 5.39 2.68
C ALA A 67 -9.71 4.77 1.57
N GLU A 68 -9.79 5.41 0.41
CA GLU A 68 -10.53 4.91 -0.74
C GLU A 68 -9.95 3.57 -1.24
N LEU A 69 -8.63 3.51 -1.42
CA LEU A 69 -7.94 2.29 -1.86
C LEU A 69 -8.14 1.14 -0.86
N GLY A 70 -7.97 1.42 0.42
CA GLY A 70 -8.16 0.46 1.51
C GLY A 70 -9.58 -0.10 1.52
N GLN A 71 -10.59 0.76 1.38
CA GLN A 71 -11.98 0.32 1.33
C GLN A 71 -12.26 -0.58 0.12
N LYS A 72 -11.79 -0.20 -1.08
CA LYS A 72 -11.92 -1.03 -2.29
C LYS A 72 -11.23 -2.38 -2.12
N PHE A 73 -10.02 -2.38 -1.54
CA PHE A 73 -9.24 -3.58 -1.32
C PHE A 73 -9.92 -4.56 -0.35
N VAL A 74 -10.46 -4.05 0.77
CA VAL A 74 -11.22 -4.87 1.72
C VAL A 74 -12.49 -5.42 1.08
N SER A 75 -13.27 -4.59 0.38
CA SER A 75 -14.50 -5.01 -0.30
C SER A 75 -14.22 -6.13 -1.33
N LEU A 76 -13.17 -5.97 -2.14
CA LEU A 76 -12.75 -6.99 -3.10
C LEU A 76 -12.32 -8.28 -2.41
N THR A 77 -11.53 -8.18 -1.35
CA THR A 77 -11.05 -9.35 -0.60
C THR A 77 -12.22 -10.10 0.04
N HIS A 78 -13.18 -9.39 0.61
CA HIS A 78 -14.39 -9.98 1.18
C HIS A 78 -15.24 -10.67 0.12
N HIS A 79 -15.44 -10.03 -1.03
CA HIS A 79 -16.15 -10.65 -2.16
C HIS A 79 -15.45 -11.94 -2.63
N ASN A 80 -14.13 -11.90 -2.80
CA ASN A 80 -13.34 -13.07 -3.16
C ASN A 80 -13.50 -14.19 -2.11
N GLN A 81 -13.47 -13.87 -0.82
CA GLN A 81 -13.71 -14.85 0.24
C GLN A 81 -15.13 -15.44 0.18
N GLN A 82 -16.16 -14.66 -0.11
CA GLN A 82 -17.52 -15.17 -0.24
C GLN A 82 -17.68 -16.12 -1.44
N VAL A 83 -17.10 -15.76 -2.58
CA VAL A 83 -17.18 -16.56 -3.81
C VAL A 83 -16.32 -17.81 -3.71
N PHE A 84 -15.08 -17.68 -3.27
CA PHE A 84 -14.10 -18.77 -3.29
C PHE A 84 -13.98 -19.54 -1.96
N GLY A 85 -14.49 -18.99 -0.86
CA GLY A 85 -14.42 -19.57 0.48
C GLY A 85 -14.91 -21.01 0.56
N PRO A 86 -16.06 -21.39 -0.04
CA PRO A 86 -16.51 -22.78 -0.04
C PRO A 86 -15.51 -23.73 -0.71
N TYR A 87 -14.88 -23.31 -1.81
CA TYR A 87 -13.90 -24.11 -2.53
C TYR A 87 -12.62 -24.30 -1.71
N TYR A 88 -12.11 -23.23 -1.11
CA TYR A 88 -10.96 -23.33 -0.21
C TYR A 88 -11.27 -24.18 1.02
N THR A 89 -12.49 -24.09 1.56
CA THR A 89 -12.91 -24.91 2.70
C THR A 89 -12.87 -26.39 2.36
N GLU A 90 -13.39 -26.80 1.20
CA GLU A 90 -13.34 -28.21 0.78
C GLU A 90 -11.91 -28.71 0.52
N ILE A 91 -11.02 -27.86 -0.01
CA ILE A 91 -9.59 -28.19 -0.18
C ILE A 91 -8.89 -28.36 1.17
N LEU A 92 -9.21 -27.51 2.15
CA LEU A 92 -8.53 -27.49 3.46
C LEU A 92 -9.11 -28.49 4.46
N LYS A 93 -10.36 -28.92 4.29
CA LYS A 93 -11.09 -29.83 5.19
C LYS A 93 -10.32 -31.12 5.54
N PRO A 94 -9.63 -31.82 4.61
CA PRO A 94 -8.81 -32.99 4.96
C PRO A 94 -7.60 -32.65 5.83
N LEU A 95 -7.02 -31.45 5.68
CA LEU A 95 -5.83 -31.00 6.41
C LEU A 95 -6.15 -30.54 7.84
N LEU A 96 -7.37 -30.04 8.05
CA LEU A 96 -7.86 -29.54 9.34
C LEU A 96 -8.53 -30.62 10.18
N SER A 97 -8.78 -31.80 9.61
CA SER A 97 -9.30 -32.95 10.35
C SER A 97 -8.19 -33.51 11.26
N PRO A 98 -8.42 -33.65 12.58
CA PRO A 98 -7.43 -34.29 13.45
C PRO A 98 -7.17 -35.69 12.93
N ALA A 99 -5.88 -36.07 12.83
CA ALA A 99 -5.49 -37.43 12.52
C ALA A 99 -6.24 -38.37 13.48
N ARG A 100 -7.08 -39.23 12.92
CA ARG A 100 -7.83 -40.21 13.72
C ARG A 100 -6.78 -41.16 14.35
N PRO A 101 -6.81 -41.39 15.68
CA PRO A 101 -5.92 -42.36 16.32
C PRO A 101 -6.17 -43.78 15.82
#